data_AF-R7LT24-F1
#
_entry.id   AF-R7LT24-F1
#
_cell.length_a   1.000
_cell.length_b   1.000
_cell.length_c   1.000
_cell.angle_alpha   90.00
_cell.angle_beta   90.00
_cell.angle_gamma   90.00
#
_symmetry.space_group_name_H-M   'P 1'
#
loop_
_entity.id
_entity.type
_entity.pdbx_description
1 polymer ?
#
loop_
_entity_poly.entity_id
_entity_poly.type
_entity_poly.pdbx_seq_one_letter_code
_entity_poly.pdbx_strand_id
1 'polypeptide(L)' 'MIKEYRQKNGFSQEELAEKIDISWRHLQRLEHNESKTTVKTLKKLIKVLKISDKDILDYLKNNTNSDEDEY' A
#
# COMPACT_ATOMS: atom_id res chain seq x y z
N MET A 1 -5.28 0.05 5.34
CA MET A 1 -5.18 -0.89 4.19
C MET A 1 -3.92 -1.77 4.23
N ILE A 2 -2.72 -1.28 3.88
CA ILE A 2 -1.54 -2.15 3.65
C ILE A 2 -1.21 -3.01 4.87
N LYS A 3 -1.15 -2.40 6.06
CA LYS A 3 -0.89 -3.09 7.34
C LYS A 3 -1.90 -4.20 7.64
N GLU A 4 -3.18 -3.94 7.43
CA GLU A 4 -4.25 -4.92 7.67
C GLU A 4 -4.12 -6.12 6.73
N TYR A 5 -3.88 -5.87 5.44
CA TYR A 5 -3.67 -6.94 4.47
C TYR A 5 -2.40 -7.73 4.73
N ARG A 6 -1.32 -7.07 5.18
CA ARG A 6 -0.09 -7.74 5.62
C ARG A 6 -0.37 -8.71 6.77
N GLN A 7 -1.06 -8.23 7.82
CA GLN A 7 -1.42 -9.05 8.98
C GLN A 7 -2.36 -10.20 8.61
N LYS A 8 -3.35 -9.98 7.74
CA LYS A 8 -4.23 -11.04 7.21
C LYS A 8 -3.48 -12.14 6.47
N ASN A 9 -2.39 -11.78 5.78
CA ASN A 9 -1.52 -12.73 5.10
C ASN A 9 -0.44 -13.34 6.03
N GLY A 10 -0.39 -12.94 7.31
CA GLY A 10 0.56 -13.47 8.29
C GLY A 10 2.01 -12.99 8.11
N PHE A 11 2.24 -11.93 7.34
CA PHE A 11 3.61 -11.46 7.08
C PHE A 11 4.11 -10.50 8.16
N SER A 12 5.38 -10.62 8.54
CA SER A 12 6.12 -9.55 9.20
C SER A 12 6.35 -8.38 8.22
N GLN A 13 6.71 -7.20 8.75
CA GLN A 13 7.06 -6.08 7.88
C GLN A 13 8.34 -6.39 7.08
N GLU A 14 9.31 -7.10 7.65
CA GLU A 14 10.56 -7.46 6.96
C GLU A 14 10.25 -8.44 5.82
N GLU A 15 9.43 -9.47 6.08
CA GLU A 15 9.03 -10.46 5.08
C GLU A 15 8.26 -9.80 3.91
N LEU A 16 7.35 -8.88 4.18
CA LEU A 16 6.65 -8.16 3.11
C LEU A 16 7.60 -7.27 2.33
N ALA A 17 8.50 -6.56 3.01
CA ALA A 17 9.47 -5.67 2.37
C ALA A 17 10.42 -6.43 1.44
N GLU A 18 10.89 -7.61 1.86
CA GLU A 18 11.68 -8.52 1.01
C GLU A 18 10.87 -9.00 -0.20
N LYS A 19 9.62 -9.44 -0.01
CA LYS A 19 8.76 -9.93 -1.11
C LYS A 19 8.49 -8.89 -2.18
N ILE A 20 8.38 -7.62 -1.81
CA ILE A 20 8.16 -6.51 -2.75
C ILE A 20 9.46 -5.77 -3.10
N ASP A 21 10.60 -6.24 -2.60
CA ASP A 21 11.94 -5.72 -2.92
C ASP A 21 12.02 -4.20 -2.64
N ILE A 22 11.75 -3.84 -1.38
CA ILE A 22 11.97 -2.51 -0.80
C ILE A 22 12.59 -2.64 0.60
N SER A 23 13.11 -1.55 1.16
CA SER A 23 13.57 -1.57 2.54
C SER A 23 12.40 -1.64 3.52
N TRP A 24 12.60 -2.34 4.65
CA TRP A 24 11.64 -2.37 5.76
C TRP A 24 11.21 -0.97 6.21
N ARG A 25 12.15 -0.02 6.31
CA ARG A 25 11.87 1.40 6.63
C ARG A 25 10.95 2.05 5.61
N HIS A 26 11.11 1.73 4.32
CA HIS A 26 10.21 2.24 3.28
C HIS A 26 8.80 1.64 3.46
N LEU A 27 8.69 0.33 3.68
CA LEU A 27 7.39 -0.29 3.97
C LEU A 27 6.73 0.32 5.20
N GLN A 28 7.48 0.55 6.28
CA GLN A 28 6.97 1.17 7.49
C GLN A 28 6.34 2.54 7.19
N ARG A 29 7.02 3.40 6.42
CA ARG A 29 6.47 4.71 6.01
C ARG A 29 5.21 4.57 5.15
N LEU A 30 5.16 3.56 4.28
CA LEU A 30 3.96 3.25 3.48
C LEU A 30 2.79 2.83 4.36
N GLU A 31 3.02 2.06 5.42
CA GLU A 31 1.97 1.66 6.37
C GLU A 31 1.43 2.82 7.21
N HIS A 32 2.23 3.87 7.42
CA HIS A 32 1.86 5.08 8.16
C HIS A 32 1.35 6.23 7.26
N ASN A 33 1.19 6.00 5.95
CA ASN A 33 0.84 7.02 4.95
C ASN A 33 1.82 8.22 4.88
N GLU A 34 3.07 8.02 5.30
CA GLU A 34 4.11 9.07 5.35
C GLU A 34 4.92 9.18 4.03
N SER A 35 4.46 8.51 2.97
CA SER A 35 5.12 8.50 1.67
C SER A 35 4.13 8.15 0.56
N LYS A 36 4.13 8.94 -0.52
CA LYS A 36 3.44 8.57 -1.76
C LYS A 36 4.17 7.37 -2.39
N THR A 37 3.49 6.23 -2.50
CA THR A 37 4.06 5.03 -3.12
C THR A 37 4.02 5.15 -4.65
N THR A 38 5.00 4.56 -5.32
CA THR A 38 4.99 4.49 -6.79
C THR A 38 4.00 3.44 -7.27
N VAL A 39 3.47 3.62 -8.48
CA VAL A 39 2.60 2.62 -9.14
C VAL A 39 3.28 1.23 -9.20
N LYS A 40 4.62 1.20 -9.37
CA LYS A 40 5.40 -0.04 -9.38
C LYS A 40 5.32 -0.77 -8.02
N THR A 41 5.55 -0.05 -6.92
CA THR A 41 5.47 -0.61 -5.57
C THR A 41 4.04 -1.03 -5.23
N LEU A 42 3.05 -0.22 -5.61
CA LEU A 42 1.64 -0.54 -5.42
C LEU A 42 1.24 -1.84 -6.12
N LYS A 43 1.63 -2.01 -7.39
CA LYS A 43 1.39 -3.26 -8.15
C LYS A 43 2.01 -4.48 -7.46
N LYS A 44 3.23 -4.36 -6.93
CA LYS A 44 3.88 -5.45 -6.17
C LYS A 44 3.10 -5.77 -4.89
N LEU A 45 2.69 -4.75 -4.14
CA LEU A 45 1.89 -4.91 -2.92
C LEU A 45 0.58 -5.62 -3.19
N ILE A 46 -0.19 -5.16 -4.18
CA ILE A 46 -1.46 -5.77 -4.59
C ILE A 46 -1.29 -7.26 -4.90
N LYS A 47 -0.26 -7.59 -5.69
CA LYS A 47 0.03 -8.98 -6.10
C LYS A 47 0.40 -9.86 -4.90
N VAL A 48 1.26 -9.38 -4.00
CA VAL A 48 1.74 -10.16 -2.84
C VAL A 48 0.66 -10.30 -1.78
N LEU A 49 -0.10 -9.23 -1.53
CA LEU A 49 -1.13 -9.18 -0.49
C LEU A 49 -2.50 -9.68 -0.96
N LYS A 50 -2.64 -10.03 -2.25
CA LYS A 50 -3.89 -10.48 -2.89
C LYS A 50 -5.06 -9.52 -2.61
N ILE A 51 -4.79 -8.22 -2.73
CA ILE A 51 -5.80 -7.19 -2.53
C ILE A 51 -6.78 -7.23 -3.70
N SER A 52 -8.08 -7.11 -3.43
CA SER A 52 -9.09 -7.10 -4.48
C SER A 52 -9.11 -5.78 -5.24
N ASP A 53 -9.50 -5.82 -6.52
CA ASP A 53 -9.65 -4.62 -7.35
C ASP A 53 -10.60 -3.60 -6.73
N LYS A 54 -11.65 -4.08 -6.03
CA LYS A 54 -12.59 -3.22 -5.31
C LYS A 54 -11.90 -2.39 -4.22
N ASP A 55 -11.10 -3.04 -3.37
CA ASP A 55 -10.41 -2.34 -2.28
C ASP A 55 -9.37 -1.34 -2.80
N ILE A 56 -8.74 -1.65 -3.94
CA ILE A 56 -7.79 -0.75 -4.60
C ILE A 56 -8.52 0.48 -5.14
N LEU A 57 -9.67 0.30 -5.80
CA LEU A 57 -10.49 1.39 -6.31
C LEU A 57 -10.96 2.30 -5.17
N ASP A 58 -11.39 1.72 -4.05
CA ASP A 58 -11.81 2.48 -2.87
C ASP A 58 -10.61 3.23 -2.26
N TYR A 59 -9.43 2.61 -2.20
CA TYR A 59 -8.20 3.28 -1.74
C TYR A 59 -7.82 4.48 -2.62
N LEU A 60 -7.93 4.34 -3.95
CA LEU A 60 -7.61 5.40 -4.90
C LEU A 60 -8.59 6.57 -4.80
N LYS A 61 -9.91 6.30 -4.75
CA LYS A 61 -10.95 7.34 -4.59
C LYS A 61 -10.73 8.17 -3.32
N ASN A 62 -10.39 7.51 -2.22
CA ASN A 62 -10.15 8.20 -0.94
C ASN A 62 -8.85 9.01 -0.93
N ASN A 63 -7.87 8.71 -1.81
CA ASN A 63 -6.64 9.49 -1.96
C ASN A 63 -6.76 10.63 -2.99
N THR A 64 -7.75 10.59 -3.90
CA THR A 64 -7.96 11.63 -4.93
C THR A 64 -8.86 12.77 -4.47
N ASN A 65 -9.67 12.58 -3.42
CA ASN A 65 -10.53 13.64 -2.86
C ASN A 65 -9.78 14.76 -2.12
N SER A 66 -8.45 14.83 -2.22
CA SER A 66 -7.65 15.95 -1.69
C SER A 66 -7.27 16.97 -2.76
N ASP A 67 -7.60 16.72 -4.03
CA ASP A 67 -7.23 17.58 -5.17
C ASP A 67 -8.46 18.22 -5.87
N GLU A 68 -9.68 18.10 -5.31
CA GLU A 68 -10.94 18.62 -5.92
C GLU A 68 -11.57 19.83 -5.20
N ASP A 69 -10.85 20.54 -4.34
CA ASP A 69 -11.30 21.80 -3.73
C ASP A 69 -10.37 22.98 -4.09
N GLU A 70 -10.30 23.37 -5.36
CA GLU A 70 -9.81 24.70 -5.74
C GLU A 70 -10.41 25.14 -7.09
N TYR A 71 -11.67 25.61 -7.08
CA TYR A 71 -12.21 26.56 -8.06
C TYR A 71 -13.36 27.38 -7.46
#